data_AF-A0A0M1JGC2-F1
#
_entry.id   AF-A0A0M1JGC2-F1
#
_cell.length_a   1.000
_cell.length_b   1.000
_cell.length_c   1.000
_cell.angle_alpha   90.00
_cell.angle_beta   90.00
_cell.angle_gamma   90.00
#
_symmetry.space_group_name_H-M   'P 1'
#
loop_
_entity.id
_entity.type
_entity.pdbx_description
1 polymer ?
#
loop_
_entity_poly.entity_id
_entity_poly.type
_entity_poly.pdbx_seq_one_letter_code
_entity_poly.pdbx_strand_id
1 'polypeptide(L)'
;MQLQEINVDSLKTVANTFNLRKDLHTFVEYVSQRDVKRSYRENMLNKTDFLRLAKLLSAPPEENFLDSNNAHLEPSAWVNIIDTYCYIFGFTKFNTKGKYAGYSSVEPSFSENYIYVSKLYSKFLELTAVEQELFLLDTLVKPEDSCRNEFFYSSPLGHLNTFERDGCRSGCLPFIKFATARRFLLELLQQCQPDVWYSVDSLIQYLKDKHHYFLIPKKPSFKYKYDEKKRYGNFKEGRDGWRYDIEIPDDAPDAFERVEGRYVERFLENIPLILDYIELAYSNDKRVVIYPSLGKLVAFKLRPFFTELMQGRIKQPRVTVQPNFEILVESDIWDNELMKLMRDLGDVISEDRYSFIAKLQKTKVLDAITQDENFDLKYWLEAISSKPLPPNVVTELQEWQGHAEVFTLYENVALLETTSDQKLADPFTVEKISPKLRIVKNATKLYKVLRDAEQIPLRVQHLDEKWGTLPVKSTSIFPGIVPKKERKPEKTKVVLHKLVEISLTFPSKELLERFRNNLITAGCPVRAEMTNLTLTFPQAYEKTIKDTFQELKQEYQIKIQDC
;
A
#
# COMPACT_ATOMS: atom_id res chain seq x y z
N MET A 1 -34.50 -15.44 4.48
CA MET A 1 -33.82 -16.34 5.43
C MET A 1 -34.10 -15.85 6.85
N GLN A 2 -34.38 -16.72 7.83
CA GLN A 2 -34.53 -16.33 9.24
C GLN A 2 -33.41 -16.98 10.04
N LEU A 3 -32.37 -16.20 10.35
CA LEU A 3 -31.25 -16.63 11.19
C LEU A 3 -31.45 -16.12 12.63
N GLN A 4 -30.85 -16.81 13.59
CA GLN A 4 -30.93 -16.40 15.00
C GLN A 4 -29.90 -15.32 15.29
N GLU A 5 -30.34 -14.20 15.86
CA GLU A 5 -29.45 -13.17 16.40
C GLU A 5 -28.82 -13.63 17.71
N ILE A 6 -27.58 -13.20 17.97
CA ILE A 6 -26.81 -13.64 19.14
C ILE A 6 -25.99 -12.49 19.73
N ASN A 7 -25.93 -12.42 21.06
CA ASN A 7 -25.04 -11.51 21.78
C ASN A 7 -23.62 -12.13 21.83
N VAL A 8 -22.61 -11.32 21.53
CA VAL A 8 -21.20 -11.75 21.43
C VAL A 8 -20.28 -11.17 22.52
N ASP A 9 -20.82 -10.50 23.55
CA ASP A 9 -20.04 -9.80 24.59
C ASP A 9 -19.08 -10.73 25.35
N SER A 10 -19.42 -12.03 25.42
CA SER A 10 -18.61 -13.07 26.06
C SER A 10 -17.68 -13.83 25.11
N LEU A 11 -17.66 -13.48 23.82
CA LEU A 11 -16.92 -14.18 22.76
C LEU A 11 -15.69 -13.39 22.33
N LYS A 12 -14.73 -14.07 21.71
CA LYS A 12 -13.58 -13.40 21.08
C LYS A 12 -13.97 -12.92 19.69
N THR A 13 -14.18 -11.62 19.52
CA THR A 13 -14.44 -11.02 18.22
C THR A 13 -13.15 -10.77 17.44
N VAL A 14 -13.17 -11.05 16.14
CA VAL A 14 -12.07 -10.83 15.20
C VAL A 14 -12.62 -10.11 13.98
N ALA A 15 -11.94 -9.04 13.59
CA ALA A 15 -12.13 -8.34 12.33
C ALA A 15 -10.82 -8.37 11.56
N ASN A 16 -10.89 -8.24 10.23
CA ASN A 16 -9.69 -8.09 9.45
C ASN A 16 -9.08 -6.71 9.70
N THR A 17 -7.90 -6.66 10.32
CA THR A 17 -7.14 -5.43 10.55
C THR A 17 -6.25 -5.07 9.36
N PHE A 18 -6.02 -6.00 8.44
CA PHE A 18 -5.16 -5.83 7.26
C PHE A 18 -5.94 -5.27 6.06
N ASN A 19 -5.24 -4.59 5.16
CA ASN A 19 -5.79 -4.00 3.95
C ASN A 19 -5.29 -4.76 2.72
N LEU A 20 -6.05 -5.78 2.30
CA LEU A 20 -5.72 -6.58 1.11
C LEU A 20 -5.49 -5.72 -0.14
N ARG A 21 -6.36 -4.75 -0.40
CA ARG A 21 -6.34 -3.93 -1.63
C ARG A 21 -5.03 -3.14 -1.73
N LYS A 22 -4.69 -2.44 -0.65
CA LYS A 22 -3.42 -1.73 -0.51
C LYS A 22 -2.23 -2.68 -0.64
N ASP A 23 -2.28 -3.83 0.02
CA ASP A 23 -1.13 -4.71 0.13
C ASP A 23 -0.81 -5.44 -1.18
N LEU A 24 -1.82 -5.75 -1.99
CA LEU A 24 -1.64 -6.20 -3.38
C LEU A 24 -0.90 -5.14 -4.20
N HIS A 25 -1.34 -3.89 -4.14
CA HIS A 25 -0.70 -2.77 -4.83
C HIS A 25 0.76 -2.58 -4.38
N THR A 26 0.97 -2.52 -3.06
CA THR A 26 2.29 -2.38 -2.43
C THR A 26 3.25 -3.48 -2.87
N PHE A 27 2.78 -4.72 -2.95
CA PHE A 27 3.59 -5.84 -3.42
C PHE A 27 3.97 -5.69 -4.89
N VAL A 28 3.00 -5.35 -5.75
CA VAL A 28 3.27 -5.20 -7.20
C VAL A 28 4.22 -4.04 -7.46
N GLU A 29 4.06 -2.90 -6.77
CA GLU A 29 5.01 -1.79 -6.84
C GLU A 29 6.40 -2.22 -6.39
N TYR A 30 6.51 -2.92 -5.26
CA TYR A 30 7.78 -3.41 -4.74
C TYR A 30 8.54 -4.26 -5.77
N VAL A 31 7.84 -5.18 -6.42
CA VAL A 31 8.40 -6.07 -7.45
C VAL A 31 8.68 -5.30 -8.75
N SER A 32 7.87 -4.31 -9.12
CA SER A 32 8.09 -3.53 -10.34
C SER A 32 9.40 -2.72 -10.30
N GLN A 33 9.84 -2.35 -9.09
CA GLN A 33 11.02 -1.51 -8.85
C GLN A 33 12.28 -2.33 -8.55
N ARG A 34 12.20 -3.66 -8.46
CA ARG A 34 13.29 -4.52 -7.99
C ARG A 34 13.32 -5.86 -8.70
N ASP A 35 14.53 -6.35 -8.97
CA ASP A 35 14.74 -7.72 -9.48
C ASP A 35 14.58 -8.75 -8.35
N VAL A 36 13.33 -9.08 -8.02
CA VAL A 36 13.01 -10.05 -6.96
C VAL A 36 13.17 -11.48 -7.48
N LYS A 37 14.21 -12.18 -7.02
CA LYS A 37 14.49 -13.59 -7.34
C LYS A 37 13.91 -14.52 -6.27
N ARG A 38 13.16 -15.54 -6.72
CA ARG A 38 12.65 -16.62 -5.86
C ARG A 38 13.72 -17.66 -5.56
N SER A 39 13.55 -18.40 -4.46
CA SER A 39 14.48 -19.41 -4.01
C SER A 39 14.56 -20.61 -4.97
N TYR A 40 15.75 -21.21 -5.05
CA TYR A 40 16.06 -22.25 -6.04
C TYR A 40 15.23 -23.55 -5.88
N ARG A 41 14.87 -23.93 -4.64
CA ARG A 41 14.18 -25.20 -4.37
C ARG A 41 12.70 -25.01 -4.05
N GLU A 42 12.42 -24.17 -3.05
CA GLU A 42 11.07 -24.02 -2.51
C GLU A 42 10.20 -23.08 -3.34
N ASN A 43 10.82 -22.34 -4.27
CA ASN A 43 10.15 -21.32 -5.06
C ASN A 43 9.47 -20.26 -4.17
N MET A 44 10.13 -19.85 -3.10
CA MET A 44 9.66 -18.87 -2.12
C MET A 44 10.36 -17.53 -2.31
N LEU A 45 9.81 -16.45 -1.74
CA LEU A 45 10.55 -15.19 -1.63
C LEU A 45 11.85 -15.41 -0.83
N ASN A 46 12.95 -14.79 -1.25
CA ASN A 46 14.16 -14.82 -0.44
C ASN A 46 13.95 -14.03 0.86
N LYS A 47 14.72 -14.39 1.90
CA LYS A 47 14.59 -13.81 3.24
C LYS A 47 14.67 -12.28 3.25
N THR A 48 15.53 -11.69 2.42
CA THR A 48 15.72 -10.23 2.41
C THR A 48 14.50 -9.51 1.85
N ASP A 49 13.97 -9.94 0.71
CA ASP A 49 12.77 -9.33 0.12
C ASP A 49 11.54 -9.60 0.97
N PHE A 50 11.43 -10.79 1.54
CA PHE A 50 10.37 -11.13 2.49
C PHE A 50 10.32 -10.15 3.67
N LEU A 51 11.46 -9.93 4.35
CA LEU A 51 11.55 -9.02 5.50
C LEU A 51 11.26 -7.55 5.14
N ARG A 52 11.57 -7.14 3.91
CA ARG A 52 11.25 -5.78 3.43
C ARG A 52 9.75 -5.64 3.18
N LEU A 53 9.15 -6.60 2.48
CA LEU A 53 7.71 -6.63 2.24
C LEU A 53 6.94 -6.67 3.56
N ALA A 54 7.34 -7.50 4.53
CA ALA A 54 6.72 -7.57 5.85
C ALA A 54 6.69 -6.23 6.60
N LYS A 55 7.59 -5.27 6.27
CA LYS A 55 7.58 -3.92 6.85
C LYS A 55 6.71 -2.93 6.09
N LEU A 56 6.38 -3.23 4.84
CA LEU A 56 5.62 -2.35 3.94
C LEU A 56 4.12 -2.69 3.94
N LEU A 57 3.78 -3.97 4.12
CA LEU A 57 2.39 -4.42 4.17
C LEU A 57 1.72 -4.05 5.49
N SER A 58 0.39 -4.05 5.50
CA SER A 58 -0.42 -3.61 6.64
C SER A 58 -0.36 -4.52 7.88
N ALA A 59 0.18 -5.74 7.78
CA ALA A 59 0.35 -6.64 8.92
C ALA A 59 1.46 -6.14 9.87
N PRO A 60 1.20 -5.99 11.19
CA PRO A 60 2.18 -5.46 12.11
C PRO A 60 3.44 -6.34 12.18
N PRO A 61 4.65 -5.75 12.30
CA PRO A 61 5.90 -6.51 12.38
C PRO A 61 5.93 -7.55 13.51
N GLU A 62 5.21 -7.33 14.61
CA GLU A 62 5.16 -8.23 15.77
C GLU A 62 4.28 -9.46 15.51
N GLU A 63 3.23 -9.33 14.70
CA GLU A 63 2.40 -10.46 14.23
C GLU A 63 3.07 -11.22 13.07
N ASN A 64 4.05 -10.59 12.41
CA ASN A 64 4.85 -11.20 11.34
C ASN A 64 5.92 -12.19 11.82
N PHE A 65 6.18 -12.23 13.13
CA PHE A 65 7.09 -13.17 13.79
C PHE A 65 6.44 -13.70 15.06
N LEU A 66 5.49 -14.63 14.92
CA LEU A 66 4.97 -15.33 16.09
C LEU A 66 6.12 -16.08 16.77
N ASP A 67 6.34 -15.70 18.02
CA ASP A 67 7.21 -16.35 18.98
C ASP A 67 6.79 -17.82 19.12
N SER A 68 7.63 -18.73 18.62
CA SER A 68 7.62 -20.10 19.09
C SER A 68 9.05 -20.52 19.33
N ASN A 69 9.29 -21.13 20.49
CA ASN A 69 10.55 -21.72 20.92
C ASN A 69 11.05 -22.89 20.02
N ASN A 70 10.68 -22.90 18.74
CA ASN A 70 11.15 -23.81 17.72
C ASN A 70 11.94 -23.02 16.67
N ALA A 71 13.13 -23.51 16.32
CA ALA A 71 14.10 -22.87 15.43
C ALA A 71 13.66 -22.71 13.95
N HIS A 72 12.37 -22.67 13.67
CA HIS A 72 11.78 -22.46 12.35
C HIS A 72 10.81 -21.28 12.44
N LEU A 73 11.33 -20.08 12.19
CA LEU A 73 10.53 -18.87 11.96
C LEU A 73 9.54 -19.17 10.83
N GLU A 74 8.27 -19.42 11.16
CA GLU A 74 7.23 -19.40 10.13
C GLU A 74 7.09 -17.94 9.65
N PRO A 75 7.38 -17.65 8.37
CA PRO A 75 7.31 -16.30 7.84
C PRO A 75 5.87 -15.77 7.96
N SER A 76 5.67 -14.46 8.19
CA SER A 76 4.38 -13.76 8.08
C SER A 76 3.43 -14.41 7.08
N ALA A 77 2.37 -15.04 7.59
CA ALA A 77 1.35 -15.70 6.77
C ALA A 77 0.71 -14.72 5.76
N TRP A 78 0.69 -13.43 6.11
CA TRP A 78 0.15 -12.38 5.27
C TRP A 78 1.00 -12.12 4.01
N VAL A 79 2.31 -11.98 4.14
CA VAL A 79 3.21 -11.77 2.97
C VAL A 79 3.06 -12.92 1.97
N ASN A 80 3.02 -14.16 2.46
CA ASN A 80 2.86 -15.34 1.61
C ASN A 80 1.52 -15.34 0.86
N ILE A 81 0.46 -14.85 1.51
CA ILE A 81 -0.86 -14.74 0.88
C ILE A 81 -0.92 -13.62 -0.14
N ILE A 82 -0.32 -12.46 0.15
CA ILE A 82 -0.22 -11.38 -0.84
C ILE A 82 0.58 -11.84 -2.07
N ASP A 83 1.71 -12.52 -1.89
CA ASP A 83 2.47 -13.13 -3.01
C ASP A 83 1.60 -14.12 -3.81
N THR A 84 0.91 -15.02 -3.11
CA THR A 84 0.03 -16.03 -3.72
C THR A 84 -1.11 -15.38 -4.48
N TYR A 85 -1.78 -14.39 -3.91
CA TYR A 85 -2.89 -13.68 -4.51
C TYR A 85 -2.46 -12.82 -5.70
N CYS A 86 -1.33 -12.11 -5.62
CA CYS A 86 -0.76 -11.42 -6.77
C CYS A 86 -0.54 -12.37 -7.97
N TYR A 87 -0.12 -13.61 -7.70
CA TYR A 87 -0.01 -14.64 -8.74
C TYR A 87 -1.38 -15.13 -9.25
N ILE A 88 -2.33 -15.42 -8.35
CA ILE A 88 -3.68 -15.90 -8.70
C ILE A 88 -4.48 -14.87 -9.50
N PHE A 89 -4.40 -13.60 -9.10
CA PHE A 89 -4.97 -12.47 -9.85
C PHE A 89 -4.25 -12.20 -11.16
N GLY A 90 -3.11 -12.86 -11.40
CA GLY A 90 -2.31 -12.70 -12.61
C GLY A 90 -1.61 -11.35 -12.70
N PHE A 91 -1.47 -10.64 -11.57
CA PHE A 91 -0.70 -9.40 -11.47
C PHE A 91 0.80 -9.67 -11.55
N THR A 92 1.24 -10.81 -11.04
CA THR A 92 2.63 -11.27 -11.17
C THR A 92 2.73 -12.60 -11.92
N LYS A 93 3.90 -12.83 -12.52
CA LYS A 93 4.24 -14.07 -13.21
C LYS A 93 5.62 -14.54 -12.77
N PHE A 94 5.73 -15.83 -12.52
CA PHE A 94 6.99 -16.53 -12.29
C PHE A 94 6.82 -18.01 -12.63
N ASN A 95 7.92 -18.74 -12.77
CA ASN A 95 7.89 -20.17 -13.04
C ASN A 95 7.39 -20.94 -11.81
N THR A 96 6.27 -21.65 -11.95
CA THR A 96 5.71 -22.52 -10.90
C THR A 96 5.95 -24.00 -11.15
N LYS A 97 6.46 -24.38 -12.34
CA LYS A 97 6.72 -25.78 -12.72
C LYS A 97 8.15 -26.22 -12.39
N GLY A 98 9.10 -25.30 -12.48
CA GLY A 98 10.53 -25.57 -12.29
C GLY A 98 11.10 -26.52 -13.35
N LYS A 99 12.32 -27.03 -13.11
CA LYS A 99 13.01 -28.03 -13.94
C LYS A 99 13.71 -29.04 -13.04
N TYR A 100 13.67 -30.31 -13.35
CA TYR A 100 14.41 -31.31 -12.59
C TYR A 100 15.91 -31.22 -12.89
N ALA A 101 16.73 -31.06 -11.85
CA ALA A 101 18.18 -30.97 -11.96
C ALA A 101 18.82 -32.38 -11.99
N GLY A 102 18.66 -33.10 -13.10
CA GLY A 102 19.29 -34.41 -13.34
C GLY A 102 18.43 -35.62 -12.95
N TYR A 103 18.95 -36.82 -13.24
CA TYR A 103 18.21 -38.11 -13.15
C TYR A 103 17.80 -38.51 -11.73
N SER A 104 18.45 -37.97 -10.68
CA SER A 104 18.16 -38.29 -9.27
C SER A 104 17.38 -37.20 -8.53
N SER A 105 16.97 -36.12 -9.20
CA SER A 105 16.19 -35.06 -8.56
C SER A 105 14.76 -35.52 -8.29
N VAL A 106 14.36 -35.53 -7.01
CA VAL A 106 12.97 -35.83 -6.59
C VAL A 106 12.08 -34.58 -6.60
N GLU A 107 12.68 -33.40 -6.66
CA GLU A 107 11.99 -32.09 -6.67
C GLU A 107 12.45 -31.22 -7.85
N PRO A 108 11.57 -30.33 -8.35
CA PRO A 108 11.95 -29.35 -9.37
C PRO A 108 12.81 -28.23 -8.78
N SER A 109 13.64 -27.61 -9.62
CA SER A 109 14.45 -26.44 -9.29
C SER A 109 14.12 -25.21 -10.15
N PHE A 110 14.48 -24.03 -9.63
CA PHE A 110 14.05 -22.72 -10.10
C PHE A 110 15.25 -21.76 -10.22
N SER A 111 16.22 -22.07 -11.09
CA SER A 111 17.52 -21.37 -11.18
C SER A 111 17.42 -19.86 -11.45
N GLU A 112 16.62 -19.45 -12.42
CA GLU A 112 16.45 -18.04 -12.83
C GLU A 112 14.98 -17.63 -12.74
N ASN A 113 14.41 -17.77 -11.53
CA ASN A 113 13.00 -17.52 -11.31
C ASN A 113 12.74 -16.15 -10.68
N TYR A 114 12.68 -15.13 -11.53
CA TYR A 114 12.32 -13.77 -11.14
C TYR A 114 10.81 -13.57 -11.21
N ILE A 115 10.31 -12.68 -10.36
CA ILE A 115 8.91 -12.24 -10.38
C ILE A 115 8.78 -11.08 -11.37
N TYR A 116 7.85 -11.20 -12.31
CA TYR A 116 7.56 -10.16 -13.30
C TYR A 116 6.15 -9.61 -13.11
N VAL A 117 5.99 -8.30 -13.25
CA VAL A 117 4.67 -7.66 -13.27
C VAL A 117 4.00 -7.88 -14.63
N SER A 118 2.76 -8.35 -14.59
CA SER A 118 1.94 -8.63 -15.76
C SER A 118 1.22 -7.39 -16.25
N LYS A 119 1.02 -7.27 -17.57
CA LYS A 119 0.17 -6.22 -18.17
C LYS A 119 -1.28 -6.23 -17.67
N LEU A 120 -1.74 -7.35 -17.10
CA LEU A 120 -3.06 -7.45 -16.49
C LEU A 120 -3.21 -6.49 -15.30
N TYR A 121 -2.13 -6.21 -14.58
CA TYR A 121 -2.15 -5.27 -13.47
C TYR A 121 -2.48 -3.84 -13.92
N SER A 122 -1.89 -3.36 -15.01
CA SER A 122 -2.24 -2.05 -15.58
C SER A 122 -3.71 -1.98 -15.98
N LYS A 123 -4.24 -3.04 -16.60
CA LYS A 123 -5.67 -3.13 -16.93
C LYS A 123 -6.58 -3.16 -15.70
N PHE A 124 -6.11 -3.76 -14.61
CA PHE A 124 -6.84 -3.76 -13.34
C PHE A 124 -6.90 -2.36 -12.74
N LEU A 125 -5.84 -1.57 -12.85
CA LEU A 125 -5.83 -0.18 -12.38
C LEU A 125 -6.72 0.75 -13.21
N GLU A 126 -7.05 0.39 -14.45
CA GLU A 126 -8.01 1.13 -15.31
C GLU A 126 -9.49 0.86 -14.92
N LEU A 127 -9.75 -0.10 -14.04
CA LEU A 127 -11.11 -0.40 -13.56
C LEU A 127 -11.49 0.57 -12.44
N THR A 128 -12.79 0.89 -12.35
CA THR A 128 -13.32 1.63 -11.19
C THR A 128 -13.10 0.85 -9.90
N ALA A 129 -13.07 1.53 -8.74
CA ALA A 129 -12.87 0.88 -7.45
C ALA A 129 -13.86 -0.29 -7.18
N VAL A 130 -15.11 -0.14 -7.62
CA VAL A 130 -16.14 -1.20 -7.52
C VAL A 130 -15.82 -2.38 -8.43
N GLU A 131 -15.41 -2.13 -9.67
CA GLU A 131 -15.02 -3.18 -10.61
C GLU A 131 -13.75 -3.91 -10.18
N GLN A 132 -12.79 -3.18 -9.59
CA GLN A 132 -11.60 -3.77 -8.96
C GLN A 132 -12.02 -4.73 -7.83
N GLU A 133 -12.91 -4.28 -6.95
CA GLU A 133 -13.40 -5.09 -5.84
C GLU A 133 -14.13 -6.37 -6.32
N LEU A 134 -15.01 -6.23 -7.30
CA LEU A 134 -15.70 -7.38 -7.92
C LEU A 134 -14.72 -8.32 -8.62
N PHE A 135 -13.67 -7.79 -9.27
CA PHE A 135 -12.61 -8.61 -9.88
C PHE A 135 -11.88 -9.45 -8.83
N LEU A 136 -11.55 -8.87 -7.67
CA LEU A 136 -10.91 -9.60 -6.57
C LEU A 136 -11.83 -10.70 -6.05
N LEU A 137 -13.09 -10.36 -5.75
CA LEU A 137 -14.10 -11.31 -5.28
C LEU A 137 -14.30 -12.47 -6.27
N ASP A 138 -14.56 -12.16 -7.55
CA ASP A 138 -14.81 -13.17 -8.57
C ASP A 138 -13.60 -14.09 -8.79
N THR A 139 -12.39 -13.56 -8.61
CA THR A 139 -11.19 -14.36 -8.76
C THR A 139 -10.95 -15.27 -7.55
N LEU A 140 -11.19 -14.80 -6.32
CA LEU A 140 -11.11 -15.63 -5.12
C LEU A 140 -12.21 -16.70 -5.06
N VAL A 141 -13.39 -16.41 -5.63
CA VAL A 141 -14.49 -17.37 -5.73
C VAL A 141 -14.15 -18.54 -6.67
N LYS A 142 -13.37 -18.29 -7.74
CA LYS A 142 -13.01 -19.32 -8.73
C LYS A 142 -12.23 -20.48 -8.10
N PRO A 143 -12.35 -21.70 -8.66
CA PRO A 143 -11.63 -22.85 -8.13
C PRO A 143 -10.16 -22.81 -8.60
N GLU A 144 -9.23 -23.03 -7.68
CA GLU A 144 -7.82 -23.21 -8.04
C GLU A 144 -7.47 -24.68 -8.32
N ASP A 145 -8.02 -25.61 -7.52
CA ASP A 145 -7.86 -27.07 -7.62
C ASP A 145 -8.73 -27.71 -6.53
N SER A 146 -9.06 -29.00 -6.63
CA SER A 146 -9.81 -29.73 -5.59
C SER A 146 -9.08 -29.80 -4.25
N CYS A 147 -7.78 -29.52 -4.24
CA CYS A 147 -6.97 -29.45 -3.03
C CYS A 147 -6.87 -28.06 -2.43
N ARG A 148 -7.15 -27.00 -3.18
CA ARG A 148 -7.02 -25.60 -2.74
C ARG A 148 -8.38 -25.02 -2.44
N ASN A 149 -8.91 -25.39 -1.28
CA ASN A 149 -10.20 -24.94 -0.79
C ASN A 149 -10.20 -24.87 0.74
N GLU A 150 -11.31 -24.39 1.28
CA GLU A 150 -11.57 -24.10 2.69
C GLU A 150 -11.43 -25.31 3.63
N PHE A 151 -11.54 -26.54 3.11
CA PHE A 151 -11.31 -27.72 3.92
C PHE A 151 -9.86 -27.92 4.30
N PHE A 152 -8.92 -27.53 3.44
CA PHE A 152 -7.51 -27.92 3.54
C PHE A 152 -6.56 -26.75 3.78
N TYR A 153 -7.01 -25.52 3.56
CA TYR A 153 -6.21 -24.32 3.72
C TYR A 153 -6.84 -23.42 4.79
N SER A 154 -6.03 -23.06 5.79
CA SER A 154 -6.40 -22.09 6.80
C SER A 154 -6.30 -20.67 6.25
N SER A 155 -7.21 -19.82 6.71
CA SER A 155 -7.11 -18.37 6.52
C SER A 155 -5.94 -17.83 7.35
N PRO A 156 -5.19 -16.80 6.89
CA PRO A 156 -4.13 -16.17 7.68
C PRO A 156 -4.68 -15.44 8.90
N LEU A 157 -5.94 -15.05 8.83
CA LEU A 157 -6.70 -14.42 9.91
C LEU A 157 -7.47 -15.46 10.73
N GLY A 158 -7.36 -16.73 10.36
CA GLY A 158 -8.17 -17.82 10.88
C GLY A 158 -7.65 -18.44 12.17
N HIS A 159 -8.59 -18.98 12.92
CA HIS A 159 -8.38 -19.76 14.13
C HIS A 159 -8.94 -21.19 14.00
N LEU A 160 -9.55 -21.54 12.87
CA LEU A 160 -10.03 -22.89 12.60
C LEU A 160 -8.93 -23.76 12.00
N ASN A 161 -8.94 -25.01 12.41
CA ASN A 161 -8.11 -26.06 11.84
C ASN A 161 -8.81 -26.71 10.63
N THR A 162 -8.02 -27.36 9.80
CA THR A 162 -8.40 -27.95 8.52
C THR A 162 -8.51 -29.47 8.62
N PHE A 163 -9.15 -30.07 7.63
CA PHE A 163 -9.04 -31.49 7.38
C PHE A 163 -7.64 -31.84 6.83
N GLU A 164 -7.26 -33.11 6.97
CA GLU A 164 -6.09 -33.64 6.31
C GLU A 164 -6.21 -33.49 4.78
N ARG A 165 -5.13 -33.03 4.15
CA ARG A 165 -5.10 -32.82 2.70
C ARG A 165 -5.07 -34.13 1.92
N ASP A 166 -4.77 -35.25 2.57
CA ASP A 166 -4.68 -36.56 1.94
C ASP A 166 -6.03 -36.97 1.34
N GLY A 167 -5.98 -37.43 0.09
CA GLY A 167 -7.18 -37.76 -0.67
C GLY A 167 -7.90 -36.55 -1.29
N CYS A 168 -7.35 -35.33 -1.23
CA CYS A 168 -7.95 -34.16 -1.88
C CYS A 168 -8.07 -34.27 -3.41
N ARG A 169 -7.31 -35.20 -4.03
CA ARG A 169 -7.33 -35.51 -5.46
C ARG A 169 -8.06 -36.80 -5.81
N SER A 170 -8.75 -37.44 -4.86
CA SER A 170 -9.48 -38.71 -5.02
C SER A 170 -10.89 -38.58 -4.43
N GLY A 171 -11.69 -39.65 -4.51
CA GLY A 171 -13.07 -39.64 -4.03
C GLY A 171 -13.94 -38.59 -4.71
N CYS A 172 -14.78 -37.92 -3.93
CA CYS A 172 -15.76 -36.93 -4.42
C CYS A 172 -15.22 -35.50 -4.59
N LEU A 173 -14.13 -35.15 -3.88
CA LEU A 173 -13.56 -33.79 -3.86
C LEU A 173 -13.26 -33.21 -5.25
N PRO A 174 -12.70 -33.95 -6.22
CA PRO A 174 -12.47 -33.45 -7.58
C PRO A 174 -13.72 -32.98 -8.32
N PHE A 175 -14.91 -33.41 -7.89
CA PHE A 175 -16.17 -33.11 -8.56
C PHE A 175 -17.02 -32.07 -7.82
N ILE A 176 -16.58 -31.61 -6.64
CA ILE A 176 -17.27 -30.55 -5.90
C ILE A 176 -17.09 -29.22 -6.63
N LYS A 177 -18.21 -28.53 -6.88
CA LYS A 177 -18.22 -27.22 -7.51
C LYS A 177 -18.08 -26.11 -6.46
N PHE A 178 -16.89 -25.99 -5.87
CA PHE A 178 -16.61 -25.01 -4.80
C PHE A 178 -17.01 -23.59 -5.18
N ALA A 179 -16.73 -23.13 -6.40
CA ALA A 179 -17.13 -21.80 -6.85
C ALA A 179 -18.65 -21.58 -6.83
N THR A 180 -19.44 -22.61 -7.15
CA THR A 180 -20.91 -22.55 -7.05
C THR A 180 -21.35 -22.46 -5.59
N ALA A 181 -20.76 -23.28 -4.71
CA ALA A 181 -21.07 -23.24 -3.28
C ALA A 181 -20.71 -21.89 -2.64
N ARG A 182 -19.54 -21.32 -2.97
CA ARG A 182 -19.10 -19.99 -2.51
C ARG A 182 -20.07 -18.89 -2.92
N ARG A 183 -20.45 -18.84 -4.21
CA ARG A 183 -21.43 -17.85 -4.70
C ARG A 183 -22.77 -17.99 -4.00
N PHE A 184 -23.24 -19.22 -3.85
CA PHE A 184 -24.47 -19.50 -3.14
C PHE A 184 -24.42 -19.00 -1.69
N LEU A 185 -23.32 -19.23 -0.97
CA LEU A 185 -23.15 -18.71 0.39
C LEU A 185 -23.09 -17.17 0.42
N LEU A 186 -22.39 -16.52 -0.52
CA LEU A 186 -22.39 -15.05 -0.63
C LEU A 186 -23.80 -14.48 -0.89
N GLU A 187 -24.58 -15.13 -1.77
CA GLU A 187 -25.98 -14.77 -2.05
C GLU A 187 -26.88 -14.94 -0.82
N LEU A 188 -26.63 -15.96 0.01
CA LEU A 188 -27.34 -16.11 1.29
C LEU A 188 -26.96 -15.00 2.27
N LEU A 189 -25.66 -14.70 2.39
CA LEU A 189 -25.19 -13.62 3.25
C LEU A 189 -25.80 -12.26 2.84
N GLN A 190 -25.98 -12.00 1.54
CA GLN A 190 -26.62 -10.76 1.07
C GLN A 190 -28.05 -10.54 1.63
N GLN A 191 -28.73 -11.58 2.09
CA GLN A 191 -30.08 -11.48 2.67
C GLN A 191 -30.09 -11.09 4.16
N CYS A 192 -28.93 -11.12 4.82
CA CYS A 192 -28.79 -10.71 6.22
C CYS A 192 -28.73 -9.19 6.33
N GLN A 193 -29.07 -8.66 7.51
CA GLN A 193 -28.93 -7.23 7.78
C GLN A 193 -27.47 -6.91 8.15
N PRO A 194 -26.91 -5.77 7.68
CA PRO A 194 -25.61 -5.30 8.14
C PRO A 194 -25.66 -4.95 9.63
N ASP A 195 -24.51 -5.03 10.29
CA ASP A 195 -24.30 -4.70 11.71
C ASP A 195 -25.08 -5.55 12.74
N VAL A 196 -25.71 -6.64 12.29
CA VAL A 196 -26.37 -7.64 13.16
C VAL A 196 -25.51 -8.89 13.31
N TRP A 197 -25.34 -9.35 14.55
CA TRP A 197 -24.64 -10.60 14.86
C TRP A 197 -25.60 -11.79 14.72
N TYR A 198 -25.29 -12.69 13.79
CA TYR A 198 -26.03 -13.92 13.55
C TYR A 198 -25.25 -15.15 14.04
N SER A 199 -25.97 -16.12 14.58
CA SER A 199 -25.42 -17.43 14.96
C SER A 199 -25.04 -18.25 13.73
N VAL A 200 -23.80 -18.76 13.71
CA VAL A 200 -23.32 -19.69 12.67
C VAL A 200 -24.10 -21.00 12.70
N ASP A 201 -24.41 -21.53 13.88
CA ASP A 201 -25.21 -22.74 14.03
C ASP A 201 -26.59 -22.58 13.37
N SER A 202 -27.21 -21.40 13.49
CA SER A 202 -28.50 -21.14 12.83
C SER A 202 -28.39 -21.11 11.30
N LEU A 203 -27.26 -20.65 10.75
CA LEU A 203 -26.98 -20.70 9.31
C LEU A 203 -26.74 -22.14 8.84
N ILE A 204 -25.99 -22.93 9.60
CA ILE A 204 -25.74 -24.35 9.32
C ILE A 204 -27.07 -25.12 9.37
N GLN A 205 -27.91 -24.87 10.36
CA GLN A 205 -29.23 -25.50 10.49
C GLN A 205 -30.14 -25.12 9.32
N TYR A 206 -30.17 -23.84 8.93
CA TYR A 206 -30.91 -23.39 7.75
C TYR A 206 -30.47 -24.13 6.48
N LEU A 207 -29.15 -24.27 6.28
CA LEU A 207 -28.59 -25.02 5.15
C LEU A 207 -28.96 -26.50 5.22
N LYS A 208 -28.87 -27.13 6.40
CA LYS A 208 -29.25 -28.53 6.61
C LYS A 208 -30.71 -28.81 6.25
N ASP A 209 -31.60 -27.88 6.60
CA ASP A 209 -33.05 -28.03 6.42
C ASP A 209 -33.53 -27.67 5.00
N LYS A 210 -32.93 -26.64 4.39
CA LYS A 210 -33.40 -26.09 3.10
C LYS A 210 -32.50 -26.42 1.91
N HIS A 211 -31.22 -26.68 2.16
CA HIS A 211 -30.18 -26.82 1.15
C HIS A 211 -29.19 -27.94 1.47
N HIS A 212 -29.70 -29.08 1.95
CA HIS A 212 -28.91 -30.20 2.50
C HIS A 212 -27.78 -30.73 1.59
N TYR A 213 -27.85 -30.47 0.28
CA TYR A 213 -26.87 -30.92 -0.73
C TYR A 213 -26.22 -29.75 -1.48
N PHE A 214 -26.08 -28.58 -0.85
CA PHE A 214 -25.53 -27.37 -1.51
C PHE A 214 -24.06 -27.53 -1.91
N LEU A 215 -23.28 -28.29 -1.13
CA LEU A 215 -21.85 -28.49 -1.37
C LEU A 215 -21.59 -29.86 -2.01
N ILE A 216 -21.95 -30.95 -1.33
CA ILE A 216 -21.73 -32.31 -1.81
C ILE A 216 -23.08 -32.92 -2.21
N PRO A 217 -23.27 -33.30 -3.49
CA PRO A 217 -24.52 -33.92 -3.94
C PRO A 217 -24.86 -35.19 -3.17
N LYS A 218 -26.15 -35.53 -3.09
CA LYS A 218 -26.63 -36.79 -2.48
C LYS A 218 -25.96 -38.04 -3.07
N LYS A 219 -25.65 -38.00 -4.37
CA LYS A 219 -24.94 -39.05 -5.11
C LYS A 219 -23.76 -38.40 -5.85
N PRO A 220 -22.63 -38.19 -5.17
CA PRO A 220 -21.49 -37.53 -5.81
C PRO A 220 -20.82 -38.47 -6.82
N SER A 221 -20.12 -37.88 -7.78
CA SER A 221 -19.21 -38.63 -8.65
C SER A 221 -17.88 -38.89 -7.93
N PHE A 222 -17.25 -40.02 -8.22
CA PHE A 222 -15.98 -40.41 -7.62
C PHE A 222 -14.91 -40.59 -8.69
N LYS A 223 -13.66 -40.25 -8.36
CA LYS A 223 -12.57 -40.32 -9.35
C LYS A 223 -12.23 -41.76 -9.71
N TYR A 224 -12.25 -42.64 -8.72
CA TYR A 224 -12.00 -44.06 -8.89
C TYR A 224 -13.17 -44.86 -8.32
N LYS A 225 -13.50 -45.98 -8.98
CA LYS A 225 -14.60 -46.86 -8.55
C LYS A 225 -14.39 -47.44 -7.15
N TYR A 226 -13.14 -47.66 -6.74
CA TYR A 226 -12.82 -48.14 -5.39
C TYR A 226 -12.96 -47.06 -4.31
N ASP A 227 -13.05 -45.78 -4.69
CA ASP A 227 -13.33 -44.67 -3.76
C ASP A 227 -14.84 -44.51 -3.49
N GLU A 228 -15.70 -45.21 -4.23
CA GLU A 228 -17.15 -45.20 -4.09
C GLU A 228 -17.55 -45.91 -2.79
N LYS A 229 -17.30 -45.23 -1.67
CA LYS A 229 -17.57 -45.73 -0.32
C LYS A 229 -18.81 -45.06 0.27
N LYS A 230 -18.73 -43.74 0.44
CA LYS A 230 -19.67 -42.89 1.17
C LYS A 230 -19.57 -41.44 0.66
N ARG A 231 -20.65 -40.65 0.75
CA ARG A 231 -20.71 -39.22 0.39
C ARG A 231 -19.61 -38.42 1.11
N TYR A 232 -19.38 -38.69 2.38
CA TYR A 232 -18.36 -38.02 3.19
C TYR A 232 -17.05 -38.82 3.33
N GLY A 233 -16.82 -39.82 2.49
CA GLY A 233 -15.67 -40.74 2.62
C GLY A 233 -14.28 -40.10 2.46
N ASN A 234 -14.19 -38.86 1.98
CA ASN A 234 -12.95 -38.08 1.92
C ASN A 234 -12.59 -37.39 3.25
N PHE A 235 -13.53 -37.30 4.19
CA PHE A 235 -13.37 -36.50 5.40
C PHE A 235 -13.21 -37.42 6.61
N LYS A 236 -12.15 -37.20 7.36
CA LYS A 236 -11.85 -37.93 8.58
C LYS A 236 -11.56 -36.96 9.70
N GLU A 237 -11.94 -37.36 10.89
CA GLU A 237 -11.66 -36.65 12.12
C GLU A 237 -10.52 -37.33 12.88
N GLY A 238 -9.92 -36.59 13.81
CA GLY A 238 -8.84 -37.07 14.65
C GLY A 238 -9.00 -36.64 16.10
N ARG A 239 -8.45 -37.43 17.03
CA ARG A 239 -8.37 -37.08 18.45
C ARG A 239 -7.20 -36.16 18.78
N ASP A 240 -6.23 -36.11 17.88
CA ASP A 240 -5.13 -35.16 17.87
C ASP A 240 -5.00 -34.60 16.45
N GLY A 241 -4.32 -33.45 16.27
CA GLY A 241 -4.18 -32.79 14.97
C GLY A 241 -3.35 -33.56 13.93
N TRP A 242 -2.88 -34.77 14.27
CA TRP A 242 -1.93 -35.57 13.47
C TRP A 242 -2.47 -36.94 13.06
N ARG A 243 -3.57 -37.42 13.66
CA ARG A 243 -4.16 -38.73 13.39
C ARG A 243 -5.63 -38.59 13.00
N TYR A 244 -5.90 -38.59 11.69
CA TYR A 244 -7.26 -38.51 11.15
C TYR A 244 -7.81 -39.91 10.85
N ASP A 245 -8.14 -40.67 11.89
CA ASP A 245 -8.56 -42.08 11.81
C ASP A 245 -10.07 -42.30 12.03
N ILE A 246 -10.83 -41.26 12.41
CA ILE A 246 -12.26 -41.35 12.68
C ILE A 246 -13.04 -41.07 11.41
N GLU A 247 -13.70 -42.09 10.86
CA GLU A 247 -14.62 -41.91 9.73
C GLU A 247 -15.91 -41.17 10.17
N ILE A 248 -16.47 -40.39 9.24
CA ILE A 248 -17.76 -39.71 9.41
C ILE A 248 -18.83 -40.52 8.65
N PRO A 249 -19.74 -41.23 9.35
CA PRO A 249 -20.81 -41.98 8.68
C PRO A 249 -21.82 -41.02 8.03
N ASP A 250 -22.24 -41.30 6.79
CA ASP A 250 -23.22 -40.47 6.06
C ASP A 250 -24.59 -40.42 6.73
N ASP A 251 -24.94 -41.46 7.49
CA ASP A 251 -26.20 -41.64 8.20
C ASP A 251 -26.16 -41.13 9.64
N ALA A 252 -25.00 -40.62 10.11
CA ALA A 252 -24.92 -40.01 11.43
C ALA A 252 -25.82 -38.75 11.48
N PRO A 253 -26.59 -38.55 12.56
CA PRO A 253 -27.50 -37.39 12.67
C PRO A 253 -26.81 -36.03 12.54
N ASP A 254 -25.51 -35.96 12.87
CA ASP A 254 -24.65 -34.78 12.84
C ASP A 254 -23.64 -34.79 11.66
N ALA A 255 -23.78 -35.70 10.69
CA ALA A 255 -22.85 -35.83 9.57
C ALA A 255 -22.74 -34.55 8.73
N PHE A 256 -23.87 -33.86 8.55
CA PHE A 256 -23.93 -32.59 7.82
C PHE A 256 -23.07 -31.53 8.52
N GLU A 257 -23.25 -31.34 9.81
CA GLU A 257 -22.52 -30.39 10.64
C GLU A 257 -21.02 -30.69 10.61
N ARG A 258 -20.66 -31.98 10.73
CA ARG A 258 -19.27 -32.44 10.73
C ARG A 258 -18.55 -32.18 9.41
N VAL A 259 -19.23 -32.13 8.26
CA VAL A 259 -18.57 -31.86 6.97
C VAL A 259 -18.97 -30.50 6.41
N GLU A 260 -20.22 -30.35 6.02
CA GLU A 260 -20.72 -29.15 5.34
C GLU A 260 -20.87 -27.97 6.32
N GLY A 261 -21.20 -28.23 7.59
CA GLY A 261 -21.15 -27.22 8.65
C GLY A 261 -19.74 -26.67 8.85
N ARG A 262 -18.73 -27.55 8.95
CA ARG A 262 -17.33 -27.12 8.99
C ARG A 262 -16.92 -26.35 7.74
N TYR A 263 -17.39 -26.73 6.55
CA TYR A 263 -17.14 -25.94 5.35
C TYR A 263 -17.66 -24.50 5.49
N VAL A 264 -18.87 -24.31 6.01
CA VAL A 264 -19.46 -22.97 6.24
C VAL A 264 -18.58 -22.16 7.20
N GLU A 265 -18.14 -22.76 8.31
CA GLU A 265 -17.25 -22.07 9.26
C GLU A 265 -15.95 -21.58 8.58
N ARG A 266 -15.27 -22.45 7.81
CA ARG A 266 -14.02 -22.09 7.13
C ARG A 266 -14.25 -21.15 5.95
N PHE A 267 -15.40 -21.25 5.28
CA PHE A 267 -15.78 -20.29 4.25
C PHE A 267 -15.89 -18.89 4.81
N LEU A 268 -16.61 -18.70 5.93
CA LEU A 268 -16.72 -17.40 6.59
C LEU A 268 -15.36 -16.86 7.03
N GLU A 269 -14.49 -17.72 7.56
CA GLU A 269 -13.12 -17.36 7.98
C GLU A 269 -12.17 -17.03 6.82
N ASN A 270 -12.50 -17.42 5.59
CA ASN A 270 -11.67 -17.23 4.42
C ASN A 270 -12.10 -15.99 3.61
N ILE A 271 -12.77 -16.17 2.45
CA ILE A 271 -13.05 -15.08 1.50
C ILE A 271 -13.76 -13.87 2.16
N PRO A 272 -14.86 -14.04 2.93
CA PRO A 272 -15.56 -12.91 3.52
C PRO A 272 -14.74 -12.17 4.56
N LEU A 273 -13.98 -12.87 5.42
CA LEU A 273 -13.11 -12.22 6.40
C LEU A 273 -11.93 -11.52 5.73
N ILE A 274 -11.25 -12.19 4.80
CA ILE A 274 -10.08 -11.65 4.08
C ILE A 274 -10.43 -10.40 3.27
N LEU A 275 -11.63 -10.37 2.66
CA LEU A 275 -12.12 -9.19 1.95
C LEU A 275 -12.72 -8.12 2.88
N ASP A 276 -12.72 -8.36 4.20
CA ASP A 276 -13.28 -7.45 5.21
C ASP A 276 -14.79 -7.21 5.01
N TYR A 277 -15.51 -8.23 4.58
CA TYR A 277 -16.96 -8.22 4.43
C TYR A 277 -17.69 -8.55 5.73
N ILE A 278 -17.03 -9.29 6.63
CA ILE A 278 -17.61 -9.74 7.88
C ILE A 278 -16.65 -9.60 9.06
N GLU A 279 -17.24 -9.54 10.25
CA GLU A 279 -16.57 -9.79 11.52
C GLU A 279 -17.03 -11.15 12.06
N LEU A 280 -16.16 -11.80 12.82
CA LEU A 280 -16.36 -13.15 13.34
C LEU A 280 -16.24 -13.17 14.85
N ALA A 281 -16.99 -14.06 15.51
CA ALA A 281 -16.88 -14.29 16.94
C ALA A 281 -16.64 -15.77 17.23
N TYR A 282 -15.59 -16.05 18.01
CA TYR A 282 -15.17 -17.40 18.37
C TYR A 282 -15.50 -17.71 19.83
N SER A 283 -15.76 -18.99 20.09
CA SER A 283 -15.81 -19.50 21.46
C SER A 283 -14.47 -19.30 22.16
N ASN A 284 -14.52 -18.94 23.44
CA ASN A 284 -13.35 -18.87 24.31
C ASN A 284 -12.86 -20.26 24.76
N ASP A 285 -13.58 -21.33 24.43
CA ASP A 285 -13.17 -22.68 24.79
C ASP A 285 -11.90 -23.08 24.02
N LYS A 286 -10.86 -23.39 24.80
CA LYS A 286 -9.57 -23.86 24.28
C LYS A 286 -9.54 -25.37 24.06
N ARG A 287 -10.54 -26.11 24.56
CA ARG A 287 -10.58 -27.57 24.46
C ARG A 287 -11.13 -27.99 23.10
N VAL A 288 -10.22 -28.39 22.22
CA VAL A 288 -10.59 -29.11 20.99
C VAL A 288 -10.47 -30.60 21.28
N VAL A 289 -11.61 -31.28 21.35
CA VAL A 289 -11.67 -32.74 21.59
C VAL A 289 -11.49 -33.52 20.29
N ILE A 290 -11.92 -32.93 19.17
CA ILE A 290 -11.91 -33.55 17.85
C ILE A 290 -11.40 -32.53 16.83
N TYR A 291 -10.50 -32.97 15.96
CA TYR A 291 -9.97 -32.22 14.83
C TYR A 291 -10.56 -32.73 13.50
N PRO A 292 -10.94 -31.84 12.57
CA PRO A 292 -11.04 -30.40 12.77
C PRO A 292 -12.12 -30.02 13.80
N SER A 293 -11.98 -28.88 14.48
CA SER A 293 -12.94 -28.36 15.45
C SER A 293 -14.29 -28.07 14.80
N LEU A 294 -15.37 -28.31 15.53
CA LEU A 294 -16.75 -28.00 15.15
C LEU A 294 -17.33 -27.02 16.18
N GLY A 295 -18.09 -26.02 15.74
CA GLY A 295 -18.76 -25.05 16.62
C GLY A 295 -17.81 -24.05 17.28
N LYS A 296 -16.57 -23.94 16.80
CA LYS A 296 -15.60 -22.97 17.36
C LYS A 296 -15.91 -21.55 16.89
N LEU A 297 -16.34 -21.40 15.65
CA LEU A 297 -16.86 -20.14 15.12
C LEU A 297 -18.37 -20.06 15.46
N VAL A 298 -18.74 -19.12 16.33
CA VAL A 298 -20.06 -19.07 16.96
C VAL A 298 -20.97 -18.06 16.25
N ALA A 299 -20.43 -16.92 15.83
CA ALA A 299 -21.23 -15.85 15.23
C ALA A 299 -20.47 -15.12 14.12
N PHE A 300 -21.23 -14.47 13.25
CA PHE A 300 -20.72 -13.55 12.22
C PHE A 300 -21.60 -12.29 12.16
N LYS A 301 -21.00 -11.18 11.74
CA LYS A 301 -21.69 -9.90 11.48
C LYS A 301 -21.24 -9.35 10.14
N LEU A 302 -22.19 -8.99 9.29
CA LEU A 302 -21.88 -8.35 8.01
C LEU A 302 -21.54 -6.88 8.21
N ARG A 303 -20.51 -6.42 7.50
CA ARG A 303 -20.20 -4.99 7.40
C ARG A 303 -21.13 -4.31 6.39
N PRO A 304 -21.52 -3.05 6.60
CA PRO A 304 -22.32 -2.27 5.64
C PRO A 304 -21.75 -2.32 4.22
N PHE A 305 -20.41 -2.20 4.13
CA PHE A 305 -19.66 -2.25 2.88
C PHE A 305 -20.02 -3.45 1.99
N PHE A 306 -20.10 -4.67 2.53
CA PHE A 306 -20.46 -5.86 1.77
C PHE A 306 -21.86 -5.74 1.16
N THR A 307 -22.82 -5.25 1.95
CA THR A 307 -24.20 -5.11 1.51
C THR A 307 -24.33 -4.06 0.41
N GLU A 308 -23.63 -2.93 0.56
CA GLU A 308 -23.60 -1.85 -0.43
C GLU A 308 -22.92 -2.29 -1.73
N LEU A 309 -21.80 -3.03 -1.64
CA LEU A 309 -21.11 -3.63 -2.79
C LEU A 309 -22.02 -4.56 -3.57
N MET A 310 -22.64 -5.53 -2.88
CA MET A 310 -23.50 -6.54 -3.52
C MET A 310 -24.79 -5.94 -4.11
N GLN A 311 -25.20 -4.75 -3.65
CA GLN A 311 -26.34 -4.02 -4.18
C GLN A 311 -25.96 -2.98 -5.24
N GLY A 312 -24.67 -2.79 -5.53
CA GLY A 312 -24.18 -1.77 -6.46
C GLY A 312 -24.42 -0.33 -5.97
N ARG A 313 -24.39 -0.11 -4.65
CA ARG A 313 -24.69 1.18 -4.00
C ARG A 313 -23.46 1.87 -3.40
N ILE A 314 -22.26 1.35 -3.65
CA ILE A 314 -21.00 1.97 -3.22
C ILE A 314 -20.89 3.37 -3.81
N LYS A 315 -20.56 4.35 -2.97
CA LYS A 315 -20.36 5.73 -3.42
C LYS A 315 -18.98 5.87 -4.05
N GLN A 316 -18.90 6.76 -5.04
CA GLN A 316 -17.62 7.17 -5.60
C GLN A 316 -16.81 7.94 -4.54
N PRO A 317 -15.46 7.88 -4.60
CA PRO A 317 -14.60 8.62 -3.70
C PRO A 317 -14.95 10.12 -3.71
N ARG A 318 -15.04 10.70 -2.52
CA ARG A 318 -15.17 12.13 -2.35
C ARG A 318 -13.78 12.74 -2.23
N VAL A 319 -13.40 13.53 -3.24
CA VAL A 319 -12.13 14.27 -3.21
C VAL A 319 -12.36 15.73 -2.86
N THR A 320 -11.56 16.27 -1.95
CA THR A 320 -11.58 17.68 -1.55
C THR A 320 -10.18 18.26 -1.62
N VAL A 321 -9.99 19.30 -2.43
CA VAL A 321 -8.74 20.05 -2.50
C VAL A 321 -8.79 21.22 -1.52
N GLN A 322 -7.80 21.29 -0.64
CA GLN A 322 -7.68 22.30 0.39
C GLN A 322 -6.75 23.46 -0.03
N PRO A 323 -6.91 24.67 0.54
CA PRO A 323 -6.08 25.82 0.19
C PRO A 323 -4.57 25.64 0.45
N ASN A 324 -4.17 24.68 1.28
CA ASN A 324 -2.78 24.34 1.60
C ASN A 324 -2.18 23.28 0.65
N PHE A 325 -2.83 23.01 -0.49
CA PHE A 325 -2.45 21.99 -1.48
C PHE A 325 -2.59 20.53 -1.00
N GLU A 326 -3.34 20.32 0.08
CA GLU A 326 -3.70 18.99 0.53
C GLU A 326 -4.97 18.51 -0.17
N ILE A 327 -4.97 17.26 -0.59
CA ILE A 327 -6.05 16.56 -1.24
C ILE A 327 -6.52 15.50 -0.24
N LEU A 328 -7.71 15.73 0.31
CA LEU A 328 -8.39 14.76 1.15
C LEU A 328 -9.24 13.87 0.25
N VAL A 329 -8.98 12.56 0.31
CA VAL A 329 -9.78 11.53 -0.34
C VAL A 329 -10.52 10.74 0.73
N GLU A 330 -11.84 10.74 0.67
CA GLU A 330 -12.71 9.92 1.51
C GLU A 330 -13.44 8.92 0.60
N SER A 331 -13.30 7.62 0.83
CA SER A 331 -13.94 6.60 0.02
C SER A 331 -14.55 5.50 0.88
N ASP A 332 -15.46 4.71 0.31
CA ASP A 332 -15.95 3.46 0.90
C ASP A 332 -15.07 2.26 0.45
N ILE A 333 -14.27 2.44 -0.60
CA ILE A 333 -13.34 1.44 -1.16
C ILE A 333 -11.97 2.08 -1.36
N TRP A 334 -10.91 1.34 -1.04
CA TRP A 334 -9.55 1.74 -1.37
C TRP A 334 -9.36 1.92 -2.89
N ASP A 335 -9.10 3.15 -3.33
CA ASP A 335 -8.92 3.50 -4.73
C ASP A 335 -7.42 3.48 -5.10
N ASN A 336 -7.00 2.38 -5.75
CA ASN A 336 -5.61 2.22 -6.17
C ASN A 336 -5.18 3.17 -7.29
N GLU A 337 -6.11 3.57 -8.17
CA GLU A 337 -5.81 4.47 -9.28
C GLU A 337 -5.51 5.87 -8.75
N LEU A 338 -6.44 6.38 -7.94
CA LEU A 338 -6.31 7.68 -7.31
C LEU A 338 -5.08 7.70 -6.40
N MET A 339 -4.85 6.64 -5.63
CA MET A 339 -3.67 6.55 -4.77
C MET A 339 -2.36 6.59 -5.55
N LYS A 340 -2.25 5.80 -6.64
CA LYS A 340 -1.07 5.79 -7.50
C LYS A 340 -0.80 7.18 -8.06
N LEU A 341 -1.83 7.81 -8.62
CA LEU A 341 -1.72 9.15 -9.19
C LEU A 341 -1.32 10.19 -8.14
N MET A 342 -1.83 10.08 -6.91
CA MET A 342 -1.45 10.96 -5.81
C MET A 342 0.01 10.76 -5.37
N ARG A 343 0.56 9.54 -5.44
CA ARG A 343 2.00 9.30 -5.23
C ARG A 343 2.86 9.88 -6.35
N ASP A 344 2.36 9.83 -7.59
CA ASP A 344 3.03 10.39 -8.77
C ASP A 344 3.05 11.93 -8.73
N LEU A 345 2.01 12.58 -8.18
CA LEU A 345 1.88 14.04 -8.13
C LEU A 345 2.31 14.69 -6.80
N GLY A 346 2.43 13.91 -5.72
CA GLY A 346 2.57 14.44 -4.38
C GLY A 346 3.10 13.44 -3.36
N ASP A 347 3.08 13.86 -2.09
CA ASP A 347 3.44 13.02 -0.96
C ASP A 347 2.21 12.69 -0.13
N VAL A 348 2.05 11.42 0.23
CA VAL A 348 0.98 10.96 1.12
C VAL A 348 1.37 11.32 2.54
N ILE A 349 0.64 12.27 3.15
CA ILE A 349 0.88 12.74 4.52
C ILE A 349 0.32 11.74 5.53
N SER A 350 -0.91 11.30 5.29
CA SER A 350 -1.60 10.37 6.17
C SER A 350 -2.47 9.44 5.34
N GLU A 351 -2.67 8.25 5.89
CA GLU A 351 -3.38 7.17 5.23
C GLU A 351 -4.13 6.38 6.30
N ASP A 352 -5.40 6.15 6.06
CA ASP A 352 -6.27 5.23 6.78
C ASP A 352 -6.84 4.21 5.78
N ARG A 353 -7.62 3.23 6.25
CA ARG A 353 -8.11 2.10 5.45
C ARG A 353 -8.90 2.53 4.20
N TYR A 354 -9.67 3.61 4.29
CA TYR A 354 -10.52 4.09 3.19
C TYR A 354 -10.37 5.59 2.89
N SER A 355 -9.44 6.26 3.56
CA SER A 355 -9.17 7.68 3.34
C SER A 355 -7.68 7.96 3.37
N PHE A 356 -7.26 8.98 2.64
CA PHE A 356 -5.88 9.43 2.72
C PHE A 356 -5.79 10.92 2.42
N ILE A 357 -4.69 11.52 2.89
CA ILE A 357 -4.35 12.92 2.64
C ILE A 357 -3.05 12.93 1.86
N ALA A 358 -3.09 13.44 0.64
CA ALA A 358 -1.91 13.68 -0.17
C ALA A 358 -1.66 15.18 -0.29
N LYS A 359 -0.39 15.59 -0.37
CA LYS A 359 0.00 16.98 -0.62
C LYS A 359 0.70 17.07 -1.95
N LEU A 360 0.17 17.91 -2.83
CA LEU A 360 0.80 18.16 -4.13
C LEU A 360 2.20 18.72 -3.93
N GLN A 361 3.14 18.20 -4.73
CA GLN A 361 4.52 18.67 -4.73
C GLN A 361 4.82 19.29 -6.09
N LYS A 362 5.24 20.56 -6.10
CA LYS A 362 5.55 21.30 -7.32
C LYS A 362 6.47 20.54 -8.26
N THR A 363 7.55 19.95 -7.74
CA THR A 363 8.53 19.21 -8.55
C THR A 363 7.92 17.98 -9.21
N LYS A 364 7.14 17.19 -8.47
CA LYS A 364 6.47 15.99 -8.99
C LYS A 364 5.41 16.32 -10.03
N VAL A 365 4.66 17.40 -9.81
CA VAL A 365 3.69 17.90 -10.78
C VAL A 365 4.40 18.33 -12.08
N LEU A 366 5.52 19.06 -11.98
CA LEU A 366 6.31 19.45 -13.15
C LEU A 366 6.89 18.24 -13.88
N ASP A 367 7.35 17.22 -13.15
CA ASP A 367 7.84 15.96 -13.74
C ASP A 367 6.72 15.25 -14.52
N ALA A 368 5.49 15.23 -13.98
CA ALA A 368 4.33 14.65 -14.66
C ALA A 368 3.95 15.42 -15.93
N ILE A 369 3.92 16.75 -15.88
CA ILE A 369 3.65 17.61 -17.05
C ILE A 369 4.74 17.43 -18.12
N THR A 370 5.99 17.23 -17.72
CA THR A 370 7.10 17.00 -18.67
C THR A 370 6.99 15.64 -19.36
N GLN A 371 6.38 14.64 -18.71
CA GLN A 371 6.16 13.32 -19.29
C GLN A 371 4.95 13.27 -20.23
N ASP A 372 3.94 14.11 -20.01
CA ASP A 372 2.76 14.24 -20.85
C ASP A 372 2.37 15.72 -21.02
N GLU A 373 2.74 16.30 -22.16
CA GLU A 373 2.45 17.70 -22.51
C GLU A 373 0.95 18.02 -22.52
N ASN A 374 0.06 17.02 -22.64
CA ASN A 374 -1.39 17.23 -22.59
C ASN A 374 -1.97 17.10 -21.18
N PHE A 375 -1.14 16.83 -20.16
CA PHE A 375 -1.61 16.64 -18.80
C PHE A 375 -2.03 17.97 -18.16
N ASP A 376 -3.34 18.22 -18.11
CA ASP A 376 -3.92 19.35 -17.39
C ASP A 376 -4.36 18.96 -15.97
N LEU A 377 -3.45 19.15 -15.00
CA LEU A 377 -3.72 18.88 -13.59
C LEU A 377 -4.91 19.67 -13.05
N LYS A 378 -5.10 20.92 -13.49
CA LYS A 378 -6.21 21.75 -13.01
C LYS A 378 -7.54 21.15 -13.45
N TYR A 379 -7.68 20.88 -14.75
CA TYR A 379 -8.89 20.27 -15.30
C TYR A 379 -9.19 18.93 -14.63
N TRP A 380 -8.16 18.12 -14.41
CA TRP A 380 -8.30 16.84 -13.73
C TRP A 380 -8.79 17.00 -12.29
N LEU A 381 -8.18 17.89 -11.49
CA LEU A 381 -8.62 18.16 -10.12
C LEU A 381 -10.05 18.73 -10.06
N GLU A 382 -10.44 19.57 -11.02
CA GLU A 382 -11.82 20.07 -11.14
C GLU A 382 -12.82 18.94 -11.46
N ALA A 383 -12.43 17.97 -12.27
CA ALA A 383 -13.28 16.84 -12.63
C ALA A 383 -13.52 15.88 -11.46
N ILE A 384 -12.52 15.66 -10.62
CA ILE A 384 -12.61 14.70 -9.51
C ILE A 384 -13.01 15.34 -8.17
N SER A 385 -12.84 16.65 -8.00
CA SER A 385 -13.16 17.29 -6.73
C SER A 385 -14.67 17.46 -6.53
N SER A 386 -15.14 17.09 -5.34
CA SER A 386 -16.51 17.31 -4.89
C SER A 386 -16.85 18.78 -4.63
N LYS A 387 -15.86 19.68 -4.64
CA LYS A 387 -16.01 21.13 -4.41
C LYS A 387 -15.18 21.91 -5.43
N PRO A 388 -15.55 23.16 -5.75
CA PRO A 388 -14.69 24.04 -6.54
C PRO A 388 -13.31 24.19 -5.91
N LEU A 389 -12.27 24.22 -6.75
CA LEU A 389 -10.90 24.38 -6.28
C LEU A 389 -10.71 25.74 -5.58
N PRO A 390 -9.92 25.80 -4.49
CA PRO A 390 -9.57 27.06 -3.86
C PRO A 390 -8.87 28.02 -4.86
N PRO A 391 -9.22 29.32 -4.89
CA PRO A 391 -8.66 30.26 -5.86
C PRO A 391 -7.13 30.33 -5.85
N ASN A 392 -6.51 30.24 -4.67
CA ASN A 392 -5.06 30.26 -4.53
C ASN A 392 -4.40 29.01 -5.12
N VAL A 393 -5.06 27.85 -5.06
CA VAL A 393 -4.57 26.61 -5.68
C VAL A 393 -4.65 26.74 -7.20
N VAL A 394 -5.76 27.26 -7.73
CA VAL A 394 -5.93 27.48 -9.18
C VAL A 394 -4.83 28.38 -9.74
N THR A 395 -4.56 29.52 -9.11
CA THR A 395 -3.51 30.45 -9.55
C THR A 395 -2.14 29.78 -9.56
N GLU A 396 -1.79 29.07 -8.49
CA GLU A 396 -0.48 28.44 -8.36
C GLU A 396 -0.29 27.29 -9.36
N LEU A 397 -1.33 26.47 -9.61
CA LEU A 397 -1.28 25.40 -10.62
C LEU A 397 -1.05 25.95 -12.04
N GLN A 398 -1.69 27.09 -12.37
CA GLN A 398 -1.46 27.78 -13.64
C GLN A 398 -0.02 28.32 -13.76
N GLU A 399 0.53 28.85 -12.66
CA GLU A 399 1.93 29.27 -12.63
C GLU A 399 2.89 28.08 -12.81
N TRP A 400 2.58 26.93 -12.20
CA TRP A 400 3.39 25.72 -12.36
C TRP A 400 3.39 25.22 -13.81
N GLN A 401 2.22 25.15 -14.46
CA GLN A 401 2.14 24.84 -15.90
C GLN A 401 2.92 25.85 -16.74
N GLY A 402 2.79 27.14 -16.46
CA GLY A 402 3.53 28.19 -17.17
C GLY A 402 5.05 28.09 -17.01
N HIS A 403 5.57 27.53 -15.91
CA HIS A 403 7.01 27.33 -15.70
C HIS A 403 7.62 26.21 -16.54
N ALA A 404 6.85 25.21 -16.96
CA ALA A 404 7.33 24.13 -17.83
C ALA A 404 7.70 24.64 -19.25
N GLU A 405 7.13 25.78 -19.66
CA GLU A 405 7.25 26.33 -21.02
C GLU A 405 8.43 27.31 -21.24
N VAL A 406 9.23 27.65 -20.21
CA VAL A 406 10.01 28.92 -20.23
C VAL A 406 11.44 28.84 -20.79
N PHE A 407 12.08 27.67 -20.86
CA PHE A 407 13.50 27.60 -21.24
C PHE A 407 13.77 26.68 -22.43
N THR A 408 14.15 27.27 -23.57
CA THR A 408 14.71 26.53 -24.71
C THR A 408 16.23 26.40 -24.54
N LEU A 409 16.71 25.19 -24.27
CA LEU A 409 18.14 24.89 -24.22
C LEU A 409 18.66 24.60 -25.63
N TYR A 410 19.59 25.42 -26.13
CA TYR A 410 20.28 25.17 -27.39
C TYR A 410 21.62 24.48 -27.14
N GLU A 411 21.76 23.26 -27.65
CA GLU A 411 23.02 22.50 -27.57
C GLU A 411 23.82 22.59 -28.86
N ASN A 412 25.16 22.49 -28.75
CA ASN A 412 26.09 22.47 -29.90
C ASN A 412 26.00 23.71 -30.82
N VAL A 413 25.60 24.86 -30.26
CA VAL A 413 25.53 26.15 -30.92
C VAL A 413 26.60 27.11 -30.39
N ALA A 414 26.80 28.23 -31.08
CA ALA A 414 27.57 29.36 -30.60
C ALA A 414 26.74 30.64 -30.69
N LEU A 415 27.14 31.65 -29.91
CA LEU A 415 26.57 32.98 -29.99
C LEU A 415 27.42 33.83 -30.94
N LEU A 416 26.80 34.37 -31.98
CA LEU A 416 27.42 35.31 -32.91
C LEU A 416 26.99 36.73 -32.56
N GLU A 417 27.97 37.57 -32.26
CA GLU A 417 27.82 39.00 -32.06
C GLU A 417 28.41 39.77 -33.23
N THR A 418 27.69 40.78 -33.73
CA THR A 418 28.08 41.57 -34.92
C THR A 418 27.73 43.04 -34.77
N THR A 419 28.42 43.92 -35.49
CA THR A 419 28.14 45.37 -35.47
C THR A 419 26.91 45.75 -36.32
N SER A 420 26.55 44.91 -37.28
CA SER A 420 25.43 45.07 -38.21
C SER A 420 24.92 43.70 -38.70
N ASP A 421 23.79 43.68 -39.40
CA ASP A 421 23.16 42.43 -39.84
C ASP A 421 24.03 41.62 -40.81
N GLN A 422 24.58 40.50 -40.34
CA GLN A 422 25.54 39.69 -41.09
C GLN A 422 24.86 38.62 -41.95
N LYS A 423 24.66 38.92 -43.24
CA LYS A 423 24.04 37.99 -44.20
C LYS A 423 24.86 36.71 -44.41
N LEU A 424 26.18 36.77 -44.31
CA LEU A 424 27.04 35.58 -44.43
C LEU A 424 26.80 34.54 -43.32
N ALA A 425 26.16 34.95 -42.21
CA ALA A 425 25.79 34.05 -41.11
C ALA A 425 24.38 33.44 -41.25
N ASP A 426 23.56 33.87 -42.22
CA ASP A 426 22.19 33.36 -42.41
C ASP A 426 22.15 31.83 -42.58
N PRO A 427 23.02 31.19 -43.40
CA PRO A 427 23.02 29.72 -43.56
C PRO A 427 23.35 28.94 -42.28
N PHE A 428 23.94 29.63 -41.29
CA PHE A 428 24.38 29.06 -40.03
C PHE A 428 23.48 29.44 -38.87
N THR A 429 22.48 30.31 -39.07
CA THR A 429 21.62 30.81 -37.99
C THR A 429 20.59 29.75 -37.60
N VAL A 430 20.52 29.48 -36.30
CA VAL A 430 19.46 28.68 -35.67
C VAL A 430 18.35 29.61 -35.19
N GLU A 431 18.73 30.71 -34.53
CA GLU A 431 17.79 31.72 -34.05
C GLU A 431 18.40 33.12 -34.19
N LYS A 432 17.59 34.08 -34.68
CA LYS A 432 17.99 35.49 -34.81
C LYS A 432 17.38 36.29 -33.65
N ILE A 433 18.18 36.51 -32.60
CA ILE A 433 17.76 37.27 -31.40
C ILE A 433 17.58 38.76 -31.74
N SER A 434 18.50 39.32 -32.53
CA SER A 434 18.42 40.69 -33.04
C SER A 434 19.23 40.82 -34.34
N PRO A 435 19.19 41.98 -35.04
CA PRO A 435 20.07 42.22 -36.18
C PRO A 435 21.57 42.06 -35.85
N LYS A 436 21.96 42.16 -34.58
CA LYS A 436 23.36 42.12 -34.14
C LYS A 436 23.74 40.85 -33.36
N LEU A 437 22.76 40.02 -33.00
CA LEU A 437 22.95 38.87 -32.12
C LEU A 437 22.19 37.66 -32.64
N ARG A 438 22.89 36.55 -32.81
CA ARG A 438 22.33 35.33 -33.40
C ARG A 438 22.88 34.09 -32.69
N ILE A 439 22.05 33.06 -32.57
CA ILE A 439 22.49 31.71 -32.22
C ILE A 439 22.81 30.99 -33.52
N VAL A 440 24.01 30.43 -33.64
CA VAL A 440 24.53 29.83 -34.87
C VAL A 440 25.04 28.42 -34.65
N LYS A 441 24.83 27.54 -35.64
CA LYS A 441 25.41 26.19 -35.71
C LYS A 441 26.72 26.21 -36.49
N ASN A 442 27.56 25.19 -36.28
CA ASN A 442 28.83 25.00 -37.01
C ASN A 442 29.77 26.23 -36.93
N ALA A 443 29.96 26.78 -35.72
CA ALA A 443 30.72 28.01 -35.48
C ALA A 443 32.12 28.01 -36.13
N THR A 444 32.82 26.87 -36.15
CA THR A 444 34.14 26.76 -36.80
C THR A 444 34.08 27.01 -38.31
N LYS A 445 33.02 26.54 -38.99
CA LYS A 445 32.83 26.78 -40.43
C LYS A 445 32.47 28.24 -40.69
N LEU A 446 31.54 28.79 -39.90
CA LEU A 446 31.16 30.19 -40.00
C LEU A 446 32.36 31.13 -39.76
N TYR A 447 33.20 30.84 -38.77
CA TYR A 447 34.42 31.58 -38.51
C TYR A 447 35.34 31.62 -39.73
N LYS A 448 35.50 30.48 -40.42
CA LYS A 448 36.29 30.40 -41.66
C LYS A 448 35.66 31.26 -42.76
N VAL A 449 34.35 31.16 -42.98
CA VAL A 449 33.64 31.98 -43.98
C VAL A 449 33.80 33.48 -43.71
N LEU A 450 33.63 33.91 -42.47
CA LEU A 450 33.78 35.32 -42.08
C LEU A 450 35.23 35.80 -42.22
N ARG A 451 36.20 34.96 -41.86
CA ARG A 451 37.63 35.28 -42.02
C ARG A 451 38.02 35.38 -43.50
N ASP A 452 37.58 34.43 -44.32
CA ASP A 452 37.88 34.39 -45.76
C ASP A 452 37.18 35.55 -46.51
N ALA A 453 36.09 36.10 -45.95
CA ALA A 453 35.43 37.32 -46.40
C ALA A 453 35.99 38.62 -45.76
N GLU A 454 37.16 38.55 -45.12
CA GLU A 454 37.87 39.69 -44.48
C GLU A 454 37.06 40.42 -43.39
N GLN A 455 36.09 39.77 -42.77
CA GLN A 455 35.26 40.34 -41.69
C GLN A 455 35.91 40.24 -40.30
N ILE A 456 37.19 39.85 -40.22
CA ILE A 456 38.07 39.74 -39.04
C ILE A 456 37.30 39.30 -37.77
N PRO A 457 36.73 38.07 -37.74
CA PRO A 457 35.95 37.61 -36.60
C PRO A 457 36.84 37.35 -35.37
N LEU A 458 36.36 37.73 -34.19
CA LEU A 458 36.93 37.30 -32.92
C LEU A 458 36.27 36.00 -32.47
N ARG A 459 37.06 34.95 -32.19
CA ARG A 459 36.56 33.71 -31.59
C ARG A 459 36.92 33.66 -30.11
N VAL A 460 35.89 33.64 -29.27
CA VAL A 460 36.03 33.38 -27.83
C VAL A 460 35.57 31.96 -27.56
N GLN A 461 36.42 31.17 -26.93
CA GLN A 461 36.07 29.83 -26.45
C GLN A 461 35.89 29.91 -24.94
N HIS A 462 34.75 29.44 -24.45
CA HIS A 462 34.49 29.28 -23.03
C HIS A 462 34.87 27.86 -22.60
N LEU A 463 35.40 27.71 -21.39
CA LEU A 463 35.66 26.42 -20.76
C LEU A 463 34.45 26.09 -19.88
N ASP A 464 34.23 24.80 -19.62
CA ASP A 464 33.09 24.32 -18.82
C ASP A 464 32.99 25.02 -17.45
N GLU A 465 34.14 25.32 -16.83
CA GLU A 465 34.22 25.94 -15.51
C GLU A 465 34.43 27.47 -15.55
N LYS A 466 34.70 28.06 -16.72
CA LYS A 466 35.07 29.49 -16.82
C LYS A 466 34.80 30.10 -18.18
N TRP A 467 34.12 31.25 -18.16
CA TRP A 467 33.95 32.09 -19.34
C TRP A 467 35.29 32.66 -19.83
N GLY A 468 35.63 32.38 -21.09
CA GLY A 468 36.70 33.08 -21.80
C GLY A 468 36.50 34.60 -21.79
N THR A 469 37.59 35.35 -21.58
CA THR A 469 37.56 36.81 -21.52
C THR A 469 37.74 37.43 -22.90
N LEU A 470 36.96 38.47 -23.18
CA LEU A 470 37.13 39.30 -24.36
C LEU A 470 38.46 40.08 -24.31
N PRO A 471 39.18 40.27 -25.44
CA PRO A 471 40.38 41.10 -25.49
C PRO A 471 40.08 42.56 -25.14
N VAL A 472 41.06 43.27 -24.54
CA VAL A 472 40.89 44.63 -24.01
C VAL A 472 40.34 45.66 -25.03
N LYS A 473 40.56 45.44 -26.33
CA LYS A 473 40.11 46.34 -27.40
C LYS A 473 38.83 45.89 -28.13
N SER A 474 38.18 44.81 -27.71
CA SER A 474 36.95 44.35 -28.36
C SER A 474 35.75 45.20 -27.94
N THR A 475 34.86 45.46 -28.87
CA THR A 475 33.54 46.03 -28.60
C THR A 475 32.54 44.89 -28.45
N SER A 476 31.64 45.00 -27.47
CA SER A 476 30.52 44.06 -27.29
C SER A 476 29.20 44.82 -27.13
N ILE A 477 28.11 44.27 -27.65
CA ILE A 477 26.74 44.75 -27.44
C ILE A 477 26.26 44.48 -26.02
N PHE A 478 26.89 43.54 -25.31
CA PHE A 478 26.59 43.28 -23.92
C PHE A 478 27.16 44.42 -23.06
N PRO A 479 26.41 44.89 -22.05
CA PRO A 479 26.90 45.94 -21.17
C PRO A 479 28.19 45.48 -20.49
N GLY A 480 29.25 46.28 -20.63
CA GLY A 480 30.51 46.05 -19.92
C GLY A 480 30.28 45.99 -18.41
N ILE A 481 31.16 45.31 -17.68
CA ILE A 481 31.09 45.21 -16.22
C ILE A 481 31.10 46.63 -15.65
N VAL A 482 29.93 47.12 -15.24
CA VAL A 482 29.80 48.38 -14.53
C VAL A 482 30.57 48.21 -13.21
N PRO A 483 31.56 49.07 -12.89
CA PRO A 483 32.18 49.03 -11.56
C PRO A 483 31.05 49.14 -10.53
N LYS A 484 31.02 48.20 -9.59
CA LYS A 484 29.98 48.06 -8.58
C LYS A 484 29.57 49.44 -8.06
N LYS A 485 28.33 49.83 -8.36
CA LYS A 485 27.64 50.95 -7.71
C LYS A 485 27.86 50.80 -6.21
N GLU A 486 28.26 51.89 -5.55
CA GLU A 486 28.57 51.92 -4.12
C GLU A 486 27.59 51.06 -3.32
N ARG A 487 28.15 50.22 -2.46
CA ARG A 487 27.40 49.31 -1.60
C ARG A 487 26.26 50.09 -0.95
N LYS A 488 25.01 49.66 -1.23
CA LYS A 488 23.88 49.97 -0.34
C LYS A 488 24.34 49.71 1.09
N PRO A 489 24.00 50.58 2.07
CA PRO A 489 24.41 50.40 3.46
C PRO A 489 24.13 48.95 3.86
N GLU A 490 25.16 48.28 4.38
CA GLU A 490 25.02 46.91 4.84
C GLU A 490 23.84 46.88 5.80
N LYS A 491 22.82 46.08 5.45
CA LYS A 491 21.73 45.80 6.37
C LYS A 491 22.37 45.29 7.65
N THR A 492 22.02 45.89 8.78
CA THR A 492 22.46 45.45 10.10
C THR A 492 22.31 43.93 10.16
N LYS A 493 23.43 43.21 10.35
CA LYS A 493 23.37 41.76 10.53
C LYS A 493 22.58 41.48 11.80
N VAL A 494 21.33 41.08 11.64
CA VAL A 494 20.52 40.58 12.75
C VAL A 494 20.79 39.09 12.86
N VAL A 495 21.41 38.68 13.95
CA VAL A 495 21.52 37.27 14.30
C VAL A 495 20.21 36.89 14.99
N LEU A 496 19.36 36.16 14.27
CA LEU A 496 18.17 35.55 14.86
C LEU A 496 18.60 34.26 15.56
N HIS A 497 18.44 34.21 16.87
CA HIS A 497 18.64 32.98 17.63
C HIS A 497 17.34 32.18 17.65
N LYS A 498 17.36 31.00 17.03
CA LYS A 498 16.25 30.04 17.13
C LYS A 498 16.21 29.51 18.56
N LEU A 499 15.14 29.85 19.30
CA LEU A 499 14.86 29.29 20.61
C LEU A 499 13.93 28.08 20.42
N VAL A 500 14.37 26.90 20.86
CA VAL A 500 13.55 25.68 20.85
C VAL A 500 13.09 25.44 22.28
N GLU A 501 11.77 25.36 22.46
CA GLU A 501 11.15 25.09 23.76
C GLU A 501 10.60 23.67 23.78
N ILE A 502 10.67 23.04 24.95
CA ILE A 502 10.09 21.73 25.23
C ILE A 502 8.99 21.95 26.26
N SER A 503 7.83 21.35 26.03
CA SER A 503 6.69 21.41 26.94
C SER A 503 6.38 20.01 27.46
N LEU A 504 6.20 19.88 28.77
CA LEU A 504 5.84 18.64 29.44
C LEU A 504 4.49 18.81 30.14
N THR A 505 3.61 17.83 29.97
CA THR A 505 2.31 17.78 30.63
C THR A 505 2.38 16.83 31.83
N PHE A 506 1.84 17.27 32.97
CA PHE A 506 1.91 16.56 34.23
C PHE A 506 0.54 15.99 34.61
N PRO A 507 0.50 14.80 35.25
CA PRO A 507 -0.75 14.16 35.67
C PRO A 507 -1.40 14.83 36.90
N SER A 508 -0.66 15.64 37.66
CA SER A 508 -1.20 16.33 38.84
C SER A 508 -0.53 17.69 39.07
N LYS A 509 -1.28 18.61 39.70
CA LYS A 509 -0.81 19.94 40.07
C LYS A 509 0.34 19.90 41.08
N GLU A 510 0.26 19.00 42.05
CA GLU A 510 1.27 18.83 43.11
C GLU A 510 2.63 18.44 42.53
N LEU A 511 2.64 17.47 41.59
CA LEU A 511 3.87 17.04 40.94
C LEU A 511 4.45 18.16 40.08
N LEU A 512 3.61 18.90 39.35
CA LEU A 512 4.03 20.04 38.54
C LEU A 512 4.65 21.16 39.39
N GLU A 513 4.03 21.53 40.52
CA GLU A 513 4.56 22.57 41.40
C GLU A 513 5.90 22.17 42.00
N ARG A 514 6.04 20.89 42.40
CA ARG A 514 7.30 20.36 42.92
C ARG A 514 8.39 20.35 41.85
N PHE A 515 8.08 19.90 40.65
CA PHE A 515 8.99 19.90 39.50
C PHE A 515 9.44 21.33 39.15
N ARG A 516 8.48 22.26 39.09
CA ARG A 516 8.73 23.68 38.84
C ARG A 516 9.67 24.29 39.88
N ASN A 517 9.45 24.02 41.17
CA ASN A 517 10.26 24.59 42.24
C ASN A 517 11.71 24.07 42.20
N ASN A 518 11.90 22.79 41.88
CA ASN A 518 13.25 22.22 41.71
C ASN A 518 13.97 22.86 40.51
N LEU A 519 13.27 23.07 39.39
CA LEU A 519 13.84 23.73 38.22
C LEU A 519 14.19 25.21 38.45
N ILE A 520 13.33 25.94 39.18
CA ILE A 520 13.63 27.33 39.56
C ILE A 520 14.85 27.36 40.48
N THR A 521 14.97 26.44 41.44
CA THR A 521 16.11 26.33 42.35
C THR A 521 17.41 26.04 41.59
N ALA A 522 17.32 25.26 40.51
CA ALA A 522 18.44 24.96 39.62
C ALA A 522 18.74 26.08 38.60
N GLY A 523 18.05 27.22 38.66
CA GLY A 523 18.26 28.36 37.75
C GLY A 523 17.73 28.15 36.33
N CYS A 524 16.82 27.19 36.14
CA CYS A 524 16.17 26.94 34.85
C CYS A 524 14.96 27.87 34.67
N PRO A 525 14.91 28.69 33.60
CA PRO A 525 13.73 29.50 33.30
C PRO A 525 12.59 28.60 32.82
N VAL A 526 11.50 28.58 33.58
CA VAL A 526 10.33 27.75 33.32
C VAL A 526 9.05 28.58 33.26
N ARG A 527 8.19 28.27 32.29
CA ARG A 527 6.83 28.80 32.21
C ARG A 527 5.86 27.67 32.56
N ALA A 528 5.08 27.86 33.62
CA ALA A 528 4.09 26.88 34.05
C ALA A 528 2.68 27.39 33.78
N GLU A 529 1.86 26.57 33.13
CA GLU A 529 0.43 26.79 32.96
C GLU A 529 -0.34 25.82 33.85
N MET A 530 -0.82 26.34 34.97
CA MET A 530 -1.48 25.54 36.01
C MET A 530 -2.83 24.95 35.57
N THR A 531 -3.49 25.59 34.61
CA THR A 531 -4.79 25.16 34.07
C THR A 531 -4.66 23.89 33.22
N ASN A 532 -3.60 23.80 32.41
CA ASN A 532 -3.33 22.68 31.50
C ASN A 532 -2.31 21.68 32.06
N LEU A 533 -1.87 21.91 33.30
CA LEU A 533 -0.80 21.17 33.97
C LEU A 533 0.46 21.03 33.10
N THR A 534 0.83 22.11 32.39
CA THR A 534 1.94 22.11 31.44
C THR A 534 3.10 22.94 31.95
N LEU A 535 4.33 22.48 31.73
CA LEU A 535 5.55 23.21 32.05
C LEU A 535 6.47 23.26 30.83
N THR A 536 6.80 24.48 30.40
CA THR A 536 7.58 24.78 29.20
C THR A 536 8.94 25.36 29.59
N PHE A 537 10.01 24.92 28.92
CA PHE A 537 11.37 25.36 29.16
C PHE A 537 12.23 25.34 27.89
N PRO A 538 13.32 26.13 27.83
CA PRO A 538 14.23 26.08 26.68
C PRO A 538 15.04 24.78 26.64
N GLN A 539 15.23 24.20 25.44
CA GLN A 539 15.99 22.96 25.22
C GLN A 539 17.44 23.04 25.75
N ALA A 540 18.03 24.24 25.83
CA ALA A 540 19.37 24.45 26.38
C ALA A 540 19.52 23.94 27.84
N TYR A 541 18.42 23.78 28.57
CA TYR A 541 18.38 23.30 29.95
C TYR A 541 17.98 21.82 30.09
N GLU A 542 17.95 21.05 28.98
CA GLU A 542 17.55 19.64 28.99
C GLU A 542 18.37 18.79 29.99
N LYS A 543 19.66 19.11 30.16
CA LYS A 543 20.52 18.45 31.15
C LYS A 543 20.04 18.67 32.58
N THR A 544 19.81 19.93 32.97
CA THR A 544 19.29 20.31 34.29
C THR A 544 17.97 19.61 34.59
N ILE A 545 17.15 19.39 33.56
CA ILE A 545 15.83 18.77 33.68
C ILE A 545 15.94 17.26 33.85
N LYS A 546 16.86 16.61 33.13
CA LYS A 546 17.18 15.19 33.37
C LYS A 546 17.69 14.97 34.79
N ASP A 547 18.49 15.90 35.31
CA ASP A 547 19.00 15.85 36.69
C ASP A 547 17.85 15.99 37.70
N THR A 548 16.94 16.96 37.51
CA THR A 548 15.72 17.10 38.33
C THR A 548 14.80 15.88 38.26
N PHE A 549 14.68 15.24 37.09
CA PHE A 549 13.94 13.98 36.96
C PHE A 549 14.59 12.84 37.74
N GLN A 550 15.91 12.75 37.78
CA GLN A 550 16.62 11.72 38.53
C GLN A 550 16.46 11.89 40.04
N GLU A 551 16.44 13.12 40.54
CA GLU A 551 16.15 13.40 41.95
C GLU A 551 14.73 12.95 42.32
N LEU A 552 13.74 13.22 41.46
CA LEU A 552 12.34 12.85 41.72
C LEU A 552 12.05 11.36 41.49
N LYS A 553 12.92 10.62 40.79
CA LYS A 553 12.80 9.16 40.65
C LYS A 553 12.98 8.40 41.96
N GLN A 554 13.52 9.04 43.00
CA GLN A 554 13.57 8.46 44.34
C GLN A 554 12.18 8.32 44.97
N GLU A 555 11.21 9.11 44.51
CA GLU A 555 9.85 9.18 45.06
C GLU A 555 8.76 8.79 44.06
N TYR A 556 9.03 8.90 42.75
CA TYR A 556 8.04 8.66 41.69
C TYR A 556 8.58 7.74 40.59
N GLN A 557 7.75 6.85 40.05
CA GLN A 557 8.05 6.13 38.81
C GLN A 557 7.70 7.01 37.60
N ILE A 558 8.70 7.63 37.00
CA ILE A 558 8.51 8.59 35.91
C ILE A 558 8.91 7.95 34.57
N LYS A 559 7.95 7.89 33.63
CA LYS A 559 8.16 7.55 32.22
C LYS A 559 7.70 8.71 31.36
N ILE A 560 8.58 9.25 30.53
CA ILE A 560 8.25 10.27 29.54
C ILE A 560 7.81 9.53 28.27
N GLN A 561 6.63 9.85 27.75
CA GLN A 561 6.16 9.40 26.44
C GLN A 561 6.21 10.59 25.50
N ASP A 562 6.81 10.39 24.32
CA ASP A 562 6.74 11.37 23.25
C ASP A 562 5.32 11.32 22.68
N CYS A 563 4.61 12.45 22.74
CA CYS A 563 3.26 12.61 22.21
C CYS A 563 3.26 12.89 20.70
#